data_AF-A0AAV7JIE2-F1
#
_entry.id   AF-A0AAV7JIE2-F1
#
_cell.length_a   1.000
_cell.length_b   1.000
_cell.length_c   1.000
_cell.angle_alpha   90.00
_cell.angle_beta   90.00
_cell.angle_gamma   90.00
#
_symmetry.space_group_name_H-M   'P 1'
#
loop_
_entity.id
_entity.type
_entity.pdbx_description
1 polymer ?
#
loop_
_entity_poly.entity_id
_entity_poly.type
_entity_poly.pdbx_seq_one_letter_code
_entity_poly.pdbx_strand_id
1 'polypeptide(L)'
;MGRSKQSFLPPLDVKLGLMKTFVKTMGKKTNSAGFLYLVGKFLKLSEAKLKEVVFVGPQIRQVFRDPDFEKTLSELEMSAWNSFKWVCENFLGNKKLSNYREGVETLLNAYEKMGCRMSLKLHFLHSHLDFFPENLGAVSDQQGERFHQDIQEMETRYQGFWNEGMMSDYCWRLFRDNPNKIYE
;
A
#
# COMPACT_ATOMS: atom_id res chain seq x y z
N MET A 1 -6.76 32.85 -2.46
CA MET A 1 -6.88 31.46 -2.94
C MET A 1 -5.63 30.70 -2.54
N GLY A 2 -5.67 29.98 -1.41
CA GLY A 2 -4.53 29.20 -0.93
C GLY A 2 -4.36 27.95 -1.80
N ARG A 3 -3.16 27.76 -2.37
CA ARG A 3 -2.79 26.47 -2.97
C ARG A 3 -2.90 25.43 -1.87
N SER A 4 -3.78 24.45 -2.04
CA SER A 4 -3.75 23.22 -1.26
C SER A 4 -2.33 22.67 -1.32
N LYS A 5 -1.70 22.43 -0.17
CA LYS A 5 -0.43 21.70 -0.11
C LYS A 5 -0.72 20.29 -0.63
N GLN A 6 -0.59 20.09 -1.94
CA GLN A 6 -0.62 18.76 -2.53
C GLN A 6 0.60 18.02 -1.98
N SER A 7 0.36 17.00 -1.16
CA SER A 7 1.40 16.05 -0.82
C SER A 7 1.89 15.42 -2.12
N PHE A 8 3.19 15.55 -2.41
CA PHE A 8 3.80 15.06 -3.66
C PHE A 8 3.72 13.53 -3.82
N LEU A 9 3.37 12.81 -2.75
CA LEU A 9 3.24 11.36 -2.68
C LEU A 9 1.93 10.97 -1.97
N PRO A 10 1.00 10.27 -2.64
CA PRO A 10 -0.19 9.71 -2.01
C PRO A 10 0.14 8.75 -0.85
N PRO A 11 -0.69 8.65 0.19
CA PRO A 11 -0.49 7.73 1.32
C PRO A 11 -0.33 6.28 0.86
N LEU A 12 -1.19 5.84 -0.07
CA LEU A 12 -1.09 4.53 -0.71
C LEU A 12 0.32 4.27 -1.27
N ASP A 13 0.87 5.22 -2.02
CA ASP A 13 2.19 5.07 -2.63
C ASP A 13 3.28 4.82 -1.59
N VAL A 14 3.21 5.51 -0.46
CA VAL A 14 4.13 5.30 0.67
C VAL A 14 3.94 3.90 1.24
N LYS A 15 2.69 3.46 1.52
CA LYS A 15 2.38 2.12 2.02
C LYS A 15 2.93 1.03 1.09
N LEU A 16 2.71 1.17 -0.22
CA LEU A 16 3.25 0.25 -1.23
C LEU A 16 4.79 0.23 -1.22
N GLY A 17 5.43 1.39 -1.08
CA GLY A 17 6.88 1.51 -0.99
C GLY A 17 7.49 0.85 0.24
N LEU A 18 6.83 1.00 1.40
CA LEU A 18 7.22 0.37 2.65
C LEU A 18 7.10 -1.16 2.55
N MET A 19 5.94 -1.66 2.10
CA MET A 19 5.70 -3.09 1.90
C MET A 19 6.71 -3.71 0.94
N LYS A 20 6.99 -3.05 -0.19
CA LYS A 20 7.99 -3.52 -1.15
C LYS A 20 9.39 -3.62 -0.52
N THR A 21 9.78 -2.65 0.30
CA THR A 21 11.07 -2.64 0.98
C THR A 21 11.17 -3.78 1.99
N PHE A 22 10.12 -4.02 2.76
CA PHE A 22 10.00 -5.11 3.72
C PHE A 22 10.15 -6.48 3.04
N VAL A 23 9.29 -6.78 2.05
CA VAL A 23 9.29 -8.08 1.35
C VAL A 23 10.58 -8.34 0.57
N LYS A 24 11.14 -7.31 -0.08
CA LYS A 24 12.41 -7.43 -0.78
C LYS A 24 13.56 -7.83 0.14
N THR A 25 13.54 -7.35 1.38
CA THR A 25 14.58 -7.67 2.37
C THR A 25 14.43 -9.11 2.85
N MET A 26 13.20 -9.54 3.16
CA MET A 26 12.91 -10.93 3.54
C MET A 26 13.38 -11.93 2.46
N GLY A 27 13.14 -11.63 1.18
CA GLY A 27 13.52 -12.51 0.06
C GLY A 27 14.98 -12.38 -0.42
N LYS A 28 15.74 -11.35 -0.04
CA LYS A 28 17.15 -11.19 -0.44
C LYS A 28 18.14 -11.73 0.59
N LYS A 29 17.81 -11.62 1.88
CA LYS A 29 18.76 -11.86 2.96
C LYS A 29 18.68 -13.29 3.51
N THR A 30 17.48 -13.88 3.52
CA THR A 30 17.23 -15.11 4.28
C THR A 30 16.30 -16.12 3.61
N ASN A 31 15.57 -15.77 2.53
CA ASN A 31 14.45 -16.59 2.04
C ASN A 31 13.57 -17.04 3.22
N SER A 32 13.20 -16.08 4.08
CA SER A 32 12.54 -16.37 5.35
C SER A 32 11.23 -17.11 5.19
N ALA A 33 10.79 -17.79 6.26
CA ALA A 33 9.50 -18.47 6.30
C ALA A 33 8.35 -17.51 5.95
N GLY A 34 8.39 -16.26 6.43
CA GLY A 34 7.45 -15.22 6.04
C GLY A 34 7.46 -14.90 4.55
N PHE A 35 8.63 -14.80 3.92
CA PHE A 35 8.73 -14.61 2.48
C PHE A 35 8.12 -15.79 1.72
N LEU A 36 8.48 -17.02 2.07
CA LEU A 36 7.97 -18.24 1.42
C LEU A 36 6.46 -18.39 1.61
N TYR A 37 5.93 -18.01 2.77
CA TYR A 37 4.50 -17.97 3.02
C TYR A 37 3.79 -17.00 2.05
N LEU A 38 4.32 -15.78 1.88
CA LEU A 38 3.78 -14.81 0.92
C LEU A 38 3.86 -15.32 -0.52
N VAL A 39 4.95 -16.02 -0.88
CA VAL A 39 5.11 -16.67 -2.19
C VAL A 39 4.01 -17.70 -2.43
N GLY A 40 3.77 -18.59 -1.46
CA GLY A 40 2.70 -19.58 -1.54
C GLY A 40 1.30 -18.98 -1.53
N LYS A 41 1.07 -17.92 -0.75
CA LYS A 41 -0.24 -17.28 -0.64
C LYS A 41 -0.64 -16.52 -1.90
N PHE A 42 0.29 -15.79 -2.50
CA PHE A 42 0.04 -15.04 -3.74
C PHE A 42 0.49 -15.86 -4.96
N LEU A 43 -0.15 -17.03 -5.10
CA LEU A 43 0.15 -18.19 -5.97
C LEU A 43 0.11 -17.94 -7.51
N LYS A 44 0.51 -16.76 -8.01
CA LYS A 44 0.67 -16.48 -9.45
C LYS A 44 1.99 -15.80 -9.85
N LEU A 45 2.92 -15.61 -8.92
CA LEU A 45 4.16 -14.88 -9.18
C LEU A 45 5.37 -15.77 -8.87
N SER A 46 6.29 -15.89 -9.82
CA SER A 46 7.59 -16.55 -9.58
C SER A 46 8.37 -15.79 -8.50
N GLU A 47 9.37 -16.43 -7.88
CA GLU A 47 10.26 -15.82 -6.89
C GLU A 47 10.90 -14.51 -7.40
N ALA A 48 11.22 -14.46 -8.70
CA ALA A 48 11.68 -13.26 -9.40
C ALA A 48 10.61 -12.17 -9.48
N LYS A 49 9.34 -12.53 -9.75
CA LYS A 49 8.23 -11.58 -9.77
C LYS A 49 7.93 -11.03 -8.38
N LEU A 50 8.12 -11.80 -7.30
CA LEU A 50 7.96 -11.33 -5.91
C LEU A 50 9.06 -10.38 -5.43
N LYS A 51 10.27 -10.51 -5.94
CA LYS A 51 11.34 -9.52 -5.73
C LYS A 51 11.07 -8.20 -6.48
N GLU A 52 10.33 -8.28 -7.59
CA GLU A 52 9.85 -7.16 -8.41
C GLU A 52 8.50 -6.60 -7.92
N VAL A 53 7.74 -7.35 -7.10
CA VAL A 53 6.31 -7.18 -6.84
C VAL A 53 5.90 -5.73 -6.61
N VAL A 54 4.88 -5.33 -7.34
CA VAL A 54 4.01 -4.19 -7.03
C VAL A 54 2.88 -4.78 -6.19
N PHE A 55 3.02 -4.74 -4.86
CA PHE A 55 1.87 -5.01 -4.00
C PHE A 55 0.78 -4.01 -4.38
N VAL A 56 -0.47 -4.48 -4.46
CA VAL A 56 -1.63 -3.59 -4.52
C VAL A 56 -2.26 -3.49 -3.15
N GLY A 57 -2.96 -2.39 -2.88
CA GLY A 57 -3.54 -2.16 -1.55
C GLY A 57 -4.45 -3.28 -1.01
N PRO A 58 -5.27 -3.99 -1.81
CA PRO A 58 -6.03 -5.14 -1.31
C PRO A 58 -5.15 -6.28 -0.80
N GLN A 59 -4.01 -6.54 -1.45
CA GLN A 59 -3.07 -7.57 -1.00
C GLN A 59 -2.46 -7.17 0.35
N ILE A 60 -2.06 -5.91 0.52
CA ILE A 60 -1.57 -5.41 1.81
C ILE A 60 -2.62 -5.59 2.90
N ARG A 61 -3.88 -5.19 2.63
CA ARG A 61 -4.99 -5.38 3.58
C ARG A 61 -5.22 -6.85 3.93
N GLN A 62 -5.05 -7.76 2.96
CA GLN A 62 -5.18 -9.19 3.20
C GLN A 62 -4.06 -9.71 4.11
N VAL A 63 -2.81 -9.29 3.90
CA VAL A 63 -1.67 -9.68 4.76
C VAL A 63 -1.81 -9.07 6.16
N PHE A 64 -2.32 -7.84 6.29
CA PHE A 64 -2.55 -7.19 7.58
C PHE A 64 -3.56 -7.94 8.47
N ARG A 65 -4.47 -8.70 7.87
CA ARG A 65 -5.52 -9.47 8.55
C ARG A 65 -5.19 -10.95 8.66
N ASP A 66 -3.93 -11.33 8.40
CA ASP A 66 -3.51 -12.70 8.30
C ASP A 66 -2.65 -13.12 9.51
N PRO A 67 -3.25 -13.73 10.54
CA PRO A 67 -2.51 -14.16 11.71
C PRO A 67 -1.54 -15.32 11.41
N ASP A 68 -1.76 -16.08 10.34
CA ASP A 68 -0.87 -17.19 9.98
C ASP A 68 0.42 -16.67 9.34
N PHE A 69 0.33 -15.60 8.56
CA PHE A 69 1.52 -14.87 8.11
C PHE A 69 2.37 -14.39 9.30
N GLU A 70 1.75 -13.79 10.31
CA GLU A 70 2.48 -13.27 11.48
C GLU A 70 3.25 -14.38 12.21
N LYS A 71 2.68 -15.58 12.34
CA LYS A 71 3.36 -16.73 12.96
C LYS A 71 4.60 -17.19 12.19
N THR A 72 4.75 -16.82 10.92
CA THR A 72 5.90 -17.19 10.09
C THR A 72 7.05 -16.18 10.16
N LEU A 73 6.86 -15.04 10.83
CA LEU A 73 7.87 -13.99 10.94
C LEU A 73 8.88 -14.30 12.05
N SER A 74 10.16 -14.08 11.77
CA SER A 74 11.20 -14.01 12.80
C SER A 74 10.99 -12.79 13.71
N GLU A 75 11.68 -12.73 14.86
CA GLU A 75 11.56 -11.62 15.81
C GLU A 75 11.84 -10.24 15.18
N LEU A 76 12.88 -10.15 14.35
CA LEU A 76 13.24 -8.91 13.64
C LEU A 76 12.17 -8.53 12.61
N GLU A 77 11.66 -9.51 11.86
CA GLU A 77 10.61 -9.27 10.86
C GLU A 77 9.29 -8.87 11.54
N MET A 78 8.94 -9.51 12.66
CA MET A 78 7.75 -9.19 13.45
C MET A 78 7.83 -7.77 14.03
N SER A 79 9.00 -7.36 14.54
CA SER A 79 9.22 -6.00 15.04
C SER A 79 9.04 -4.95 13.93
N ALA A 80 9.64 -5.19 12.76
CA ALA A 80 9.47 -4.33 11.59
C ALA A 80 8.02 -4.32 11.07
N TRP A 81 7.34 -5.47 11.08
CA TRP A 81 5.95 -5.62 10.67
C TRP A 81 4.99 -4.84 11.57
N ASN A 82 5.13 -4.98 12.89
CA ASN A 82 4.30 -4.26 13.85
C ASN A 82 4.50 -2.75 13.75
N SER A 83 5.75 -2.29 13.60
CA SER A 83 6.04 -0.87 13.37
C SER A 83 5.41 -0.37 12.06
N PHE A 84 5.41 -1.19 11.01
CA PHE A 84 4.79 -0.86 9.73
C PHE A 84 3.26 -0.77 9.82
N LYS A 85 2.60 -1.72 10.49
CA LYS A 85 1.15 -1.65 10.77
C LYS A 85 0.81 -0.39 11.55
N TRP A 86 1.58 -0.09 12.59
CA TRP A 86 1.37 1.10 13.42
C TRP A 86 1.43 2.39 12.59
N VAL A 87 2.46 2.55 11.73
CA VAL A 87 2.58 3.74 10.86
C VAL A 87 1.44 3.81 9.85
N CYS A 88 0.99 2.67 9.30
CA CYS A 88 -0.15 2.64 8.39
C CYS A 88 -1.45 3.12 9.03
N GLU A 89 -1.69 2.76 10.29
CA GLU A 89 -2.93 3.05 11.01
C GLU A 89 -2.92 4.44 11.65
N ASN A 90 -1.79 4.86 12.22
CA ASN A 90 -1.69 6.03 13.09
C ASN A 90 -1.06 7.26 12.42
N PHE A 91 -0.42 7.07 11.27
CA PHE A 91 0.14 8.16 10.48
C PHE A 91 -0.49 8.24 9.10
N LEU A 92 -0.44 7.15 8.32
CA LEU A 92 -0.96 7.10 6.95
C LEU A 92 -2.47 6.75 6.86
N GLY A 93 -3.17 6.82 8.00
CA GLY A 93 -4.59 6.52 8.12
C GLY A 93 -5.48 7.76 8.07
N ASN A 94 -6.71 7.61 8.57
CA ASN A 94 -7.69 8.70 8.60
C ASN A 94 -7.34 9.80 9.62
N LYS A 95 -6.50 9.49 10.62
CA LYS A 95 -6.07 10.43 11.65
C LYS A 95 -4.56 10.32 11.83
N LYS A 96 -3.88 11.46 11.74
CA LYS A 96 -2.46 11.61 12.07
C LYS A 96 -2.34 11.87 13.58
N LEU A 97 -1.80 10.92 14.34
CA LEU A 97 -1.57 11.07 15.78
C LEU A 97 -0.42 12.02 16.09
N SER A 98 -0.47 12.80 17.17
CA SER A 98 0.56 13.79 17.53
C SER A 98 1.98 13.20 17.68
N ASN A 99 2.10 11.93 18.08
CA ASN A 99 3.36 11.22 18.24
C ASN A 99 3.83 10.48 16.96
N TYR A 100 3.33 10.84 15.78
CA TYR A 100 3.69 10.18 14.52
C TYR A 100 5.19 10.13 14.25
N ARG A 101 5.97 11.12 14.73
CA ARG A 101 7.42 11.17 14.54
C ARG A 101 8.13 10.01 15.22
N GLU A 102 7.76 9.72 16.47
CA GLU A 102 8.33 8.61 17.25
C GLU A 102 8.01 7.26 16.61
N GLY A 103 6.78 7.10 16.10
CA GLY A 103 6.39 5.87 15.42
C GLY A 103 7.10 5.67 14.08
N VAL A 104 7.33 6.74 13.30
CA VAL A 104 8.14 6.65 12.07
C VAL A 104 9.60 6.36 12.41
N GLU A 105 10.15 6.97 13.44
CA GLU A 105 11.52 6.67 13.90
C GLU A 105 11.67 5.21 14.36
N THR A 106 10.67 4.70 15.08
CA THR A 106 10.61 3.28 15.48
C THR A 106 10.58 2.36 14.25
N LEU A 107 9.80 2.71 13.22
CA LEU A 107 9.77 1.99 11.96
C LEU A 107 11.14 1.97 11.27
N LEU A 108 11.82 3.10 11.18
CA LEU A 108 13.12 3.22 10.53
C LEU A 108 14.17 2.36 11.24
N ASN A 109 14.22 2.43 12.57
CA ASN A 109 15.12 1.61 13.38
C ASN A 109 14.85 0.11 13.24
N ALA A 110 13.57 -0.30 13.20
CA ALA A 110 13.21 -1.70 12.99
C ALA A 110 13.58 -2.18 11.57
N TYR A 111 13.37 -1.34 10.56
CA TYR A 111 13.75 -1.63 9.18
C TYR A 111 15.26 -1.74 9.03
N GLU A 112 16.03 -0.85 9.64
CA GLU A 112 17.50 -0.92 9.63
C GLU A 112 18.00 -2.22 10.28
N LYS A 113 17.49 -2.58 11.46
CA LYS A 113 17.85 -3.83 12.15
C LYS A 113 17.53 -5.07 11.32
N MET A 114 16.39 -5.08 10.62
CA MET A 114 16.03 -6.15 9.69
C MET A 114 16.97 -6.20 8.47
N GLY A 115 17.63 -5.09 8.14
CA GLY A 115 18.53 -4.93 6.99
C GLY A 115 17.85 -4.33 5.77
N CYS A 116 16.73 -3.65 5.93
CA CYS A 116 16.10 -2.87 4.87
C CYS A 116 17.04 -1.76 4.42
N ARG A 117 17.18 -1.59 3.10
CA ARG A 117 17.86 -0.42 2.54
C ARG A 117 16.89 0.75 2.48
N MET A 118 17.40 1.96 2.71
CA MET A 118 16.64 3.20 2.56
C MET A 118 16.16 3.34 1.10
N SER A 119 14.86 3.21 0.88
CA SER A 119 14.24 3.50 -0.42
C SER A 119 13.94 5.00 -0.54
N LEU A 120 13.75 5.52 -1.75
CA LEU A 120 13.39 6.93 -1.94
C LEU A 120 12.09 7.30 -1.20
N LYS A 121 11.10 6.41 -1.20
CA LYS A 121 9.84 6.60 -0.46
C LYS A 121 10.05 6.59 1.06
N LEU A 122 10.96 5.75 1.57
CA LEU A 122 11.31 5.73 3.00
C LEU A 122 12.10 6.99 3.41
N HIS A 123 13.02 7.45 2.56
CA HIS A 123 13.76 8.69 2.77
C HIS A 123 12.83 9.91 2.75
N PHE A 124 11.89 9.95 1.81
CA PHE A 124 10.88 11.00 1.74
C PHE A 124 9.99 10.99 2.99
N LEU A 125 9.54 9.80 3.42
CA LEU A 125 8.77 9.65 4.64
C LEU A 125 9.52 10.24 5.84
N HIS A 126 10.80 9.89 6.02
CA HIS A 126 11.61 10.41 7.13
C HIS A 126 11.84 11.94 7.04
N SER A 127 12.23 12.44 5.87
CA SER A 127 12.69 13.84 5.71
C SER A 127 11.54 14.85 5.60
N HIS A 128 10.34 14.40 5.23
CA HIS A 128 9.23 15.27 4.85
C HIS A 128 7.91 14.92 5.56
N LEU A 129 7.97 14.47 6.82
CA LEU A 129 6.76 14.14 7.62
C LEU A 129 5.74 15.29 7.71
N ASP A 130 6.22 16.54 7.71
CA ASP A 130 5.38 17.75 7.79
C ASP A 130 4.67 18.11 6.50
N PHE A 131 5.03 17.47 5.37
CA PHE A 131 4.38 17.68 4.08
C PHE A 131 3.08 16.88 3.95
N PHE A 132 2.84 15.93 4.85
CA PHE A 132 1.61 15.15 4.90
C PHE A 132 0.49 15.92 5.64
N PRO A 133 -0.67 16.16 5.01
CA PRO A 133 -1.81 16.81 5.67
C PRO A 133 -2.34 15.99 6.86
N GLU A 134 -3.10 16.63 7.75
CA GLU A 134 -3.62 15.99 8.98
C GLU A 134 -4.59 14.84 8.72
N ASN A 135 -5.34 14.91 7.62
CA ASN A 135 -6.27 13.87 7.19
C ASN A 135 -5.83 13.30 5.85
N LEU A 136 -5.06 12.22 5.89
CA LEU A 136 -4.59 11.50 4.70
C LEU A 136 -5.65 10.53 4.14
N GLY A 137 -6.65 10.16 4.95
CA GLY A 137 -7.73 9.27 4.55
C GLY A 137 -8.91 9.95 3.84
N ALA A 138 -8.93 11.30 3.75
CA ALA A 138 -10.01 12.06 3.11
C ALA A 138 -10.13 11.78 1.61
N VAL A 139 -9.03 11.39 0.95
CA VAL A 139 -9.05 10.73 -0.36
C VAL A 139 -8.68 9.28 -0.07
N SER A 140 -9.69 8.45 0.17
CA SER A 140 -9.47 7.06 0.58
C SER A 140 -8.55 6.37 -0.43
N ASP A 141 -7.51 5.70 0.06
CA ASP A 141 -6.68 4.77 -0.73
C ASP A 141 -7.56 3.82 -1.56
N GLN A 142 -8.74 3.47 -1.04
CA GLN A 142 -9.74 2.64 -1.71
C GLN A 142 -10.29 3.28 -2.99
N GLN A 143 -10.44 4.61 -3.05
CA GLN A 143 -10.93 5.30 -4.24
C GLN A 143 -9.87 5.32 -5.36
N GLY A 144 -8.61 5.59 -5.01
CA GLY A 144 -7.48 5.51 -5.94
C GLY A 144 -7.23 4.07 -6.41
N GLU A 145 -7.27 3.10 -5.51
CA GLU A 145 -7.14 1.67 -5.86
C GLU A 145 -8.29 1.18 -6.73
N ARG A 146 -9.55 1.56 -6.41
CA ARG A 146 -10.72 1.21 -7.20
C ARG A 146 -10.60 1.77 -8.61
N PHE A 147 -10.14 3.01 -8.76
CA PHE A 147 -9.86 3.59 -10.06
C PHE A 147 -8.85 2.73 -10.85
N HIS A 148 -7.72 2.36 -10.26
CA HIS A 148 -6.74 1.50 -10.94
C HIS A 148 -7.28 0.12 -11.32
N GLN A 149 -8.09 -0.50 -10.46
CA GLN A 149 -8.72 -1.79 -10.74
C GLN A 149 -9.77 -1.69 -11.85
N ASP A 150 -10.63 -0.67 -11.80
CA ASP A 150 -11.66 -0.50 -12.81
C ASP A 150 -11.04 -0.20 -14.18
N ILE A 151 -9.97 0.60 -14.24
CA ILE A 151 -9.22 0.84 -15.48
C ILE A 151 -8.60 -0.46 -16.00
N GLN A 152 -7.91 -1.23 -15.15
CA GLN A 152 -7.33 -2.51 -15.56
C GLN A 152 -8.38 -3.50 -16.09
N GLU A 153 -9.55 -3.55 -15.48
CA GLU A 153 -10.65 -4.39 -15.94
C GLU A 153 -11.20 -3.91 -17.29
N MET A 154 -11.38 -2.60 -17.46
CA MET A 154 -11.81 -2.02 -18.74
C MET A 154 -10.79 -2.31 -19.85
N GLU A 155 -9.50 -2.07 -19.61
CA GLU A 155 -8.43 -2.39 -20.57
C GLU A 155 -8.43 -3.88 -20.95
N THR A 156 -8.64 -4.77 -19.98
CA THR A 156 -8.72 -6.22 -20.22
C THR A 156 -9.97 -6.59 -21.04
N ARG A 157 -11.14 -6.05 -20.67
CA ARG A 157 -12.42 -6.32 -21.34
C ARG A 157 -12.42 -5.87 -22.78
N TYR A 158 -11.78 -4.72 -23.04
CA TYR A 158 -11.69 -4.14 -24.38
C TYR A 158 -10.39 -4.51 -25.11
N GLN A 159 -9.51 -5.30 -24.51
CA GLN A 159 -8.25 -5.75 -25.13
C GLN A 159 -7.39 -4.61 -25.73
N GLY A 160 -7.44 -3.43 -25.11
CA GLY A 160 -6.74 -2.22 -25.62
C GLY A 160 -7.44 -1.50 -26.78
N PHE A 161 -8.66 -1.88 -27.17
CA PHE A 161 -9.49 -1.09 -28.09
C PHE A 161 -10.09 0.11 -27.38
N TRP A 162 -9.79 1.31 -27.86
CA TRP A 162 -10.32 2.57 -27.34
C TRP A 162 -11.48 3.02 -28.23
N ASN A 163 -12.73 2.77 -27.83
CA ASN A 163 -13.94 3.26 -28.52
C ASN A 163 -14.86 4.01 -27.54
N GLU A 164 -15.80 4.79 -28.08
CA GLU A 164 -16.78 5.55 -27.27
C GLU A 164 -17.58 4.65 -26.33
N GLY A 165 -17.82 3.40 -26.73
CA GLY A 165 -18.50 2.39 -25.92
C GLY A 165 -17.74 2.04 -24.63
N MET A 166 -16.40 2.00 -24.65
CA MET A 166 -15.58 1.75 -23.46
C MET A 166 -15.79 2.81 -22.39
N MET A 167 -15.78 4.09 -22.78
CA MET A 167 -16.02 5.18 -21.84
C MET A 167 -17.48 5.23 -21.39
N SER A 168 -18.43 4.95 -22.27
CA SER A 168 -19.86 4.85 -21.93
C SER A 168 -20.10 3.75 -20.87
N ASP A 169 -19.53 2.56 -21.05
CA ASP A 169 -19.66 1.45 -20.11
C ASP A 169 -18.96 1.72 -18.77
N TYR A 170 -17.80 2.38 -18.80
CA TYR A 170 -17.10 2.79 -17.58
C TYR A 170 -17.93 3.80 -16.77
N CYS A 171 -18.44 4.85 -17.41
CA CYS A 171 -19.33 5.82 -16.78
C CYS A 171 -20.61 5.16 -16.25
N TRP A 172 -21.20 4.24 -17.01
CA TRP A 172 -22.39 3.49 -16.59
C TRP A 172 -22.12 2.63 -15.36
N ARG A 173 -20.97 1.96 -15.30
CA ARG A 173 -20.55 1.18 -14.13
C ARG A 173 -20.40 2.04 -12.88
N LEU A 174 -19.73 3.19 -13.01
CA LEU A 174 -19.58 4.15 -11.91
C LEU A 174 -20.94 4.68 -11.43
N PHE A 175 -21.86 4.92 -12.36
CA PHE A 175 -23.21 5.39 -12.04
C PHE A 175 -24.05 4.31 -11.34
N ARG A 176 -23.95 3.04 -11.76
CA ARG A 176 -24.69 1.93 -11.15
C ARG A 176 -24.20 1.62 -9.74
N ASP A 177 -22.89 1.63 -9.52
CA ASP A 177 -22.27 1.19 -8.26
C ASP A 177 -22.17 2.34 -7.23
N ASN A 178 -22.95 3.41 -7.40
CA ASN A 178 -23.02 4.54 -6.46
C ASN A 178 -24.07 4.25 -5.36
N PRO A 179 -23.64 4.10 -4.08
CA PRO A 179 -24.54 3.73 -2.98
C PRO A 179 -25.46 4.85 -2.51
N ASN A 180 -25.28 6.09 -2.96
CA ASN A 180 -26.10 7.24 -2.57
C ASN A 180 -27.32 7.47 -3.48
N LYS A 181 -27.74 6.45 -4.25
CA LYS A 181 -28.95 6.55 -5.07
C LYS A 181 -30.20 6.36 -4.19
N ILE A 182 -30.91 7.45 -3.98
CA ILE A 182 -32.31 7.43 -3.58
C ILE A 182 -33.10 7.11 -4.84
N TYR A 183 -33.84 6.00 -4.83
CA TYR A 183 -34.78 5.67 -5.89
C TYR A 183 -36.05 6.48 -5.64
N GLU A 184 -36.29 7.51 -6.46
CA GLU A 184 -37.60 8.16 -6.58
C GLU A 184 -38.50 7.40 -7.56
#